data_AF-A0AA38G1D7-F1
#
_entry.id   AF-A0AA38G1D7-F1
#
_cell.length_a   1.000
_cell.length_b   1.000
_cell.length_c   1.000
_cell.angle_alpha   90.00
_cell.angle_beta   90.00
_cell.angle_gamma   90.00
#
_symmetry.space_group_name_H-M   'P 1'
#
loop_
_entity.id
_entity.type
_entity.pdbx_description
1 polymer ?
#
loop_
_entity_poly.entity_id
_entity_poly.type
_entity_poly.pdbx_seq_one_letter_code
_entity_poly.pdbx_strand_id
1 'polypeptide(L)'
;MATTATARTISASALCKCKPNEGLTFAPGKFAVPRNSIHKKKKVVIHGVHCEAIRSRRQVCLESAGAMWALLCGIQSQVAEAEAKEIQVGSYLPPAPSNEGFVQFKATNKDTPALRAGNVELYQFILPSTWKQVRVANILSGNYCQPKCAEPWVEAKFEDPNQGTVQVVAAPLIRLTNKLNAQIEEIGNPEKLIASLGPFVTGNSFDPDELVESNVERHNDQTYYSYTLETPYALTGTHNLAKATAK
;
A
#
# COMPACT_ATOMS: atom_id res chain seq x y z
N MET A 1 -35.22 16.79 7.42
CA MET A 1 -34.52 16.43 6.17
C MET A 1 -33.03 16.43 6.47
N ALA A 2 -32.46 15.25 6.74
CA ALA A 2 -31.02 15.11 6.98
C ALA A 2 -30.38 14.66 5.67
N THR A 3 -29.61 15.56 5.07
CA THR A 3 -28.86 15.29 3.83
C THR A 3 -27.62 14.48 4.21
N THR A 4 -27.69 13.17 4.06
CA THR A 4 -26.54 12.28 4.25
C THR A 4 -25.57 12.50 3.09
N ALA A 5 -24.45 13.18 3.34
CA ALA A 5 -23.38 13.35 2.37
C ALA A 5 -22.61 12.02 2.25
N THR A 6 -22.91 11.25 1.21
CA THR A 6 -22.17 10.04 0.85
C THR A 6 -20.81 10.46 0.31
N ALA A 7 -19.75 10.28 1.10
CA ALA A 7 -18.38 10.49 0.65
C ALA A 7 -18.04 9.37 -0.34
N ARG A 8 -17.93 9.75 -1.62
CA ARG A 8 -17.56 8.86 -2.71
C ARG A 8 -16.07 8.53 -2.65
N THR A 9 -15.73 7.24 -2.73
CA THR A 9 -14.35 6.77 -2.56
C THR A 9 -13.89 5.95 -3.76
N ILE A 10 -12.66 6.19 -4.19
CA ILE A 10 -12.03 5.36 -5.22
C ILE A 10 -11.52 4.08 -4.61
N SER A 11 -11.92 2.93 -5.13
CA SER A 11 -11.29 1.64 -4.86
C SER A 11 -10.31 1.34 -5.98
N ALA A 12 -9.01 1.40 -5.70
CA ALA A 12 -7.97 0.94 -6.59
C ALA A 12 -7.56 -0.47 -6.16
N SER A 13 -7.81 -1.47 -7.01
CA SER A 13 -7.30 -2.83 -6.83
C SER A 13 -6.04 -2.98 -7.68
N ALA A 14 -4.88 -3.08 -7.03
CA ALA A 14 -3.64 -3.47 -7.69
C ALA A 14 -3.52 -5.00 -7.63
N LEU A 15 -3.34 -5.71 -8.75
CA LEU A 15 -3.32 -7.18 -8.78
C LEU A 15 -2.43 -7.79 -9.88
N CYS A 16 -1.54 -8.69 -9.44
CA CYS A 16 -0.90 -9.80 -10.16
C CYS A 16 0.28 -9.55 -11.12
N LYS A 17 1.38 -10.21 -10.73
CA LYS A 17 2.58 -10.53 -11.50
C LYS A 17 2.27 -11.69 -12.47
N CYS A 18 2.28 -11.44 -13.78
CA CYS A 18 2.43 -12.49 -14.77
C CYS A 18 3.93 -12.68 -15.03
N LYS A 19 4.49 -13.87 -14.79
CA LYS A 19 5.83 -14.21 -15.29
C LYS A 19 5.77 -14.29 -16.83
N PRO A 20 6.59 -13.55 -17.58
CA PRO A 20 6.84 -13.87 -18.98
C PRO A 20 7.64 -15.17 -19.05
N ASN A 21 7.23 -16.07 -19.94
CA ASN A 21 7.99 -17.27 -20.29
C ASN A 21 9.38 -16.88 -20.82
N GLU A 22 10.37 -17.67 -20.45
CA GLU A 22 11.76 -17.52 -20.83
C GLU A 22 11.96 -17.61 -22.34
N GLY A 23 12.85 -16.76 -22.86
CA GLY A 23 13.54 -16.99 -24.12
C GLY A 23 13.31 -15.89 -25.16
N LEU A 24 14.16 -14.86 -25.14
CA LEU A 24 14.76 -14.29 -26.35
C LEU A 24 15.94 -13.40 -25.96
N THR A 25 17.12 -13.94 -26.25
CA THR A 25 18.45 -13.35 -26.13
C THR A 25 18.67 -12.28 -27.19
N PHE A 26 19.12 -11.08 -26.80
CA PHE A 26 19.94 -10.21 -27.65
C PHE A 26 20.95 -9.41 -26.82
N ALA A 27 22.20 -9.41 -27.28
CA ALA A 27 23.31 -8.58 -26.81
C ALA A 27 24.03 -8.00 -28.06
N PRO A 28 25.02 -7.10 -27.93
CA PRO A 28 24.98 -5.77 -27.32
C PRO A 28 25.35 -4.67 -28.34
N GLY A 29 24.74 -3.50 -28.24
CA GLY A 29 25.06 -2.33 -29.09
C GLY A 29 25.88 -1.28 -28.33
N LYS A 30 27.16 -1.14 -28.71
CA LYS A 30 28.09 -0.10 -28.23
C LYS A 30 27.67 1.27 -28.75
N PHE A 31 27.59 2.30 -27.91
CA PHE A 31 27.84 3.67 -28.35
C PHE A 31 28.55 4.49 -27.27
N ALA A 32 29.58 5.22 -27.72
CA ALA A 32 30.53 5.96 -26.92
C ALA A 32 30.11 7.43 -26.71
N VAL A 33 30.68 7.98 -25.65
CA VAL A 33 30.59 9.31 -25.03
C VAL A 33 30.92 10.47 -26.01
N PRO A 34 30.51 11.72 -25.69
CA PRO A 34 31.56 12.68 -25.36
C PRO A 34 31.30 13.48 -24.06
N ARG A 35 32.43 13.75 -23.38
CA ARG A 35 32.59 14.53 -22.16
C ARG A 35 32.33 16.01 -22.42
N ASN A 36 31.79 16.72 -21.43
CA ASN A 36 32.39 17.99 -21.04
C ASN A 36 32.24 18.26 -19.53
N SER A 37 33.38 18.58 -18.93
CA SER A 37 33.62 19.10 -17.58
C SER A 37 33.20 20.58 -17.56
N ILE A 38 32.73 21.20 -16.47
CA ILE A 38 33.59 21.85 -15.46
C ILE A 38 32.73 22.34 -14.27
N HIS A 39 33.18 21.93 -13.09
CA HIS A 39 33.18 22.56 -11.76
C HIS A 39 31.96 23.30 -11.17
N LYS A 40 31.49 22.79 -10.03
CA LYS A 40 31.72 23.44 -8.71
C LYS A 40 31.60 22.43 -7.56
N LYS A 41 32.72 22.16 -6.89
CA LYS A 41 32.79 21.40 -5.65
C LYS A 41 32.15 22.24 -4.53
N LYS A 42 31.08 21.75 -3.91
CA LYS A 42 30.70 22.17 -2.55
C LYS A 42 31.02 21.03 -1.59
N LYS A 43 32.09 21.23 -0.84
CA LYS A 43 32.52 20.40 0.29
C LYS A 43 31.59 20.74 1.46
N VAL A 44 30.61 19.87 1.74
CA VAL A 44 29.83 19.98 2.98
C VAL A 44 30.60 19.19 4.04
N VAL A 45 31.23 19.93 4.94
CA VAL A 45 31.85 19.40 6.15
C VAL A 45 30.73 19.18 7.15
N ILE A 46 30.39 17.93 7.44
CA ILE A 46 29.51 17.60 8.55
C ILE A 46 30.40 17.53 9.80
N HIS A 47 30.38 18.61 10.59
CA HIS A 47 30.86 18.55 11.96
C HIS A 47 29.90 17.65 12.74
N GLY A 48 30.43 16.53 13.25
CA GLY A 48 29.71 15.70 14.21
C GLY A 48 29.35 16.53 15.44
N VAL A 49 28.05 16.68 15.68
CA VAL A 49 27.57 17.26 16.94
C VAL A 49 27.42 16.10 17.91
N HIS A 50 28.34 16.09 18.87
CA HIS A 50 28.28 15.28 20.07
C HIS A 50 26.98 15.63 20.81
N CYS A 51 26.09 14.66 21.01
CA CYS A 51 24.93 14.84 21.86
C CYS A 51 25.37 14.55 23.30
N GLU A 52 25.80 15.59 24.02
CA GLU A 52 26.00 15.50 25.47
C GLU A 52 24.63 15.37 26.15
N ALA A 53 24.41 14.23 26.81
CA ALA A 53 23.27 14.04 27.68
C ALA A 53 23.38 14.97 28.90
N ILE A 54 22.45 15.91 29.01
CA ILE A 54 22.28 16.75 30.20
C ILE A 54 21.89 15.84 31.37
N ARG A 55 22.84 15.62 32.27
CA ARG A 55 22.68 14.85 33.50
C ARG A 55 22.03 15.74 34.56
N SER A 56 20.75 15.49 34.85
CA SER A 56 20.04 16.16 35.94
C SER A 56 20.60 15.71 37.30
N ARG A 57 21.07 16.70 38.09
CA ARG A 57 21.54 16.55 39.48
C ARG A 57 20.36 16.34 40.42
N ARG A 58 19.94 15.10 40.68
CA ARG A 58 19.28 14.70 41.95
C ARG A 58 19.44 13.21 42.19
N GLN A 59 20.43 12.83 42.99
CA GLN A 59 20.27 12.02 44.21
C GLN A 59 21.64 11.53 44.68
N VAL A 60 22.01 12.03 45.85
CA VAL A 60 23.15 11.61 46.66
C VAL A 60 22.66 10.47 47.55
N CYS A 61 23.47 9.41 47.57
CA CYS A 61 23.67 8.40 48.61
C CYS A 61 22.45 7.87 49.40
N LEU A 62 22.15 6.59 49.18
CA LEU A 62 21.98 5.67 50.30
C LEU A 62 22.64 4.34 49.96
N GLU A 63 23.30 3.80 50.97
CA GLU A 63 24.39 2.84 50.89
C GLU A 63 23.90 1.39 50.79
N SER A 64 24.76 0.55 50.21
CA SER A 64 25.02 -0.83 50.63
C SER A 64 23.84 -1.71 51.09
N ALA A 65 23.10 -2.28 50.13
CA ALA A 65 22.49 -3.62 50.24
C ALA A 65 21.78 -3.97 48.92
N GLY A 66 22.51 -4.47 47.92
CA GLY A 66 21.87 -4.84 46.64
C GLY A 66 22.66 -5.74 45.71
N ALA A 67 23.88 -6.14 46.08
CA ALA A 67 24.72 -7.00 45.22
C ALA A 67 24.38 -8.50 45.30
N MET A 68 23.25 -8.88 45.92
CA MET A 68 22.87 -10.29 46.13
C MET A 68 21.50 -10.70 45.55
N TRP A 69 20.76 -9.78 44.92
CA TRP A 69 19.47 -10.11 44.28
C TRP A 69 19.55 -10.33 42.76
N ALA A 70 20.75 -10.26 42.18
CA ALA A 70 20.96 -10.44 40.73
C ALA A 70 21.18 -11.91 40.30
N LEU A 71 21.19 -12.87 41.24
CA LEU A 71 21.53 -14.27 40.97
C LEU A 71 20.36 -15.28 41.12
N LEU A 72 19.13 -14.83 41.42
CA LEU A 72 17.97 -15.71 41.64
C LEU A 72 16.70 -15.35 40.87
N CYS A 73 16.77 -14.40 39.93
CA CYS A 73 15.69 -14.14 38.97
C CYS A 73 16.23 -14.22 37.55
N GLY A 74 16.68 -15.42 37.16
CA GLY A 74 16.68 -15.84 35.76
C GLY A 74 15.25 -16.01 35.26
N ILE A 75 14.44 -14.94 35.32
CA ILE A 75 13.19 -14.86 34.56
C ILE A 75 13.63 -14.39 33.19
N GLN A 76 14.06 -15.35 32.37
CA GLN A 76 14.04 -15.20 30.93
C GLN A 76 12.56 -15.01 30.60
N SER A 77 12.14 -13.75 30.51
CA SER A 77 10.85 -13.38 29.95
C SER A 77 10.93 -13.78 28.48
N GLN A 78 10.63 -15.05 28.20
CA GLN A 78 10.24 -15.46 26.86
C GLN A 78 8.91 -14.77 26.63
N VAL A 79 8.98 -13.57 26.06
CA VAL A 79 7.87 -12.99 25.34
C VAL A 79 7.57 -14.04 24.27
N ALA A 80 6.58 -14.89 24.56
CA ALA A 80 5.97 -15.72 23.55
C ALA A 80 5.35 -14.72 22.58
N GLU A 81 6.10 -14.39 21.53
CA GLU A 81 5.55 -13.71 20.38
C GLU A 81 4.38 -14.58 19.95
N ALA A 82 3.16 -14.08 20.19
CA ALA A 82 1.96 -14.68 19.67
C ALA A 82 2.06 -14.53 18.15
N GLU A 83 2.73 -15.51 17.52
CA GLU A 83 2.83 -15.64 16.08
C GLU A 83 1.38 -15.80 15.59
N ALA A 84 0.82 -14.70 15.10
CA ALA A 84 -0.54 -14.66 14.62
C ALA A 84 -0.58 -15.58 13.40
N LYS A 85 -1.12 -16.79 13.60
CA LYS A 85 -1.18 -17.86 12.60
C LYS A 85 -1.64 -17.28 11.27
N GLU A 86 -0.74 -17.24 10.29
CA GLU A 86 -1.04 -16.75 8.96
C GLU A 86 -1.93 -17.78 8.26
N ILE A 87 -3.21 -17.45 8.10
CA ILE A 87 -4.21 -18.35 7.52
C ILE A 87 -4.34 -18.03 6.02
N GLN A 88 -4.21 -19.06 5.18
CA GLN A 88 -4.46 -18.94 3.74
C GLN A 88 -5.94 -18.70 3.47
N VAL A 89 -6.23 -17.86 2.47
CA VAL A 89 -7.60 -17.47 2.14
C VAL A 89 -8.46 -18.66 1.68
N GLY A 90 -7.83 -19.68 1.09
CA GLY A 90 -8.48 -20.91 0.65
C GLY A 90 -9.18 -21.70 1.75
N SER A 91 -8.82 -21.50 3.03
CA SER A 91 -9.44 -22.24 4.13
C SER A 91 -10.77 -21.66 4.60
N TYR A 92 -11.10 -20.41 4.22
CA TYR A 92 -12.29 -19.72 4.74
C TYR A 92 -13.08 -18.92 3.70
N LEU A 93 -12.48 -18.57 2.55
CA LEU A 93 -13.21 -17.95 1.45
C LEU A 93 -13.85 -18.99 0.52
N PRO A 94 -15.02 -18.69 -0.04
CA PRO A 94 -15.66 -19.59 -1.00
C PRO A 94 -14.85 -19.67 -2.31
N PRO A 95 -14.88 -20.82 -3.00
CA PRO A 95 -14.25 -20.97 -4.31
C PRO A 95 -14.87 -20.02 -5.34
N ALA A 96 -14.05 -19.52 -6.26
CA ALA A 96 -14.52 -18.67 -7.35
C ALA A 96 -15.31 -19.49 -8.38
N PRO A 97 -16.45 -18.97 -8.90
CA PRO A 97 -17.29 -19.73 -9.83
C PRO A 97 -16.65 -19.93 -11.20
N SER A 98 -15.67 -19.11 -11.58
CA SER A 98 -15.09 -19.10 -12.92
C SER A 98 -13.82 -19.92 -13.07
N ASN A 99 -12.99 -20.04 -12.03
CA ASN A 99 -11.63 -20.59 -12.13
C ASN A 99 -11.31 -21.51 -10.94
N GLU A 100 -10.87 -22.73 -11.23
CA GLU A 100 -10.32 -23.64 -10.22
C GLU A 100 -9.04 -23.07 -9.58
N GLY A 101 -8.85 -23.27 -8.28
CA GLY A 101 -7.70 -22.75 -7.54
C GLY A 101 -7.80 -21.27 -7.13
N PHE A 102 -8.87 -20.57 -7.51
CA PHE A 102 -9.16 -19.21 -7.06
C PHE A 102 -10.30 -19.20 -6.05
N VAL A 103 -10.26 -18.23 -5.14
CA VAL A 103 -11.35 -17.92 -4.21
C VAL A 103 -11.90 -16.53 -4.47
N GLN A 104 -13.15 -16.31 -4.07
CA GLN A 104 -13.79 -15.01 -4.17
C GLN A 104 -13.78 -14.29 -2.82
N PHE A 105 -13.15 -13.12 -2.79
CA PHE A 105 -13.27 -12.18 -1.68
C PHE A 105 -14.43 -11.21 -1.97
N LYS A 106 -15.34 -11.07 -1.01
CA LYS A 106 -16.44 -10.11 -1.06
C LYS A 106 -16.44 -9.30 0.22
N ALA A 107 -16.13 -8.01 0.09
CA ALA A 107 -16.12 -7.10 1.21
C ALA A 107 -17.54 -6.96 1.80
N THR A 108 -17.61 -6.89 3.12
CA THR A 108 -18.82 -6.66 3.88
C THR A 108 -18.65 -5.45 4.79
N ASN A 109 -19.77 -4.87 5.23
CA ASN A 109 -19.74 -3.77 6.19
C ASN A 109 -19.00 -4.13 7.48
N LYS A 110 -18.73 -5.41 7.80
CA LYS A 110 -18.04 -5.77 9.05
C LYS A 110 -16.52 -5.66 8.94
N ASP A 111 -15.96 -5.61 7.73
CA ASP A 111 -14.53 -5.81 7.51
C ASP A 111 -13.70 -4.59 7.92
N THR A 112 -14.15 -3.38 7.59
CA THR A 112 -13.45 -2.13 7.93
C THR A 112 -14.41 -1.07 8.48
N PRO A 113 -13.92 -0.09 9.27
CA PRO A 113 -14.75 1.04 9.68
C PRO A 113 -15.26 1.88 8.51
N ALA A 114 -14.50 1.96 7.41
CA ALA A 114 -14.89 2.74 6.23
C ALA A 114 -16.11 2.13 5.54
N LEU A 115 -16.15 0.79 5.42
CA LEU A 115 -17.31 0.05 4.92
C LEU A 115 -18.50 0.16 5.88
N ARG A 116 -18.29 0.10 7.21
CA ARG A 116 -19.36 0.36 8.20
C ARG A 116 -19.99 1.75 8.05
N ALA A 117 -19.16 2.75 7.80
CA ALA A 117 -19.60 4.13 7.67
C ALA A 117 -20.28 4.42 6.32
N GLY A 118 -20.19 3.51 5.34
CA GLY A 118 -20.68 3.73 3.98
C GLY A 118 -19.85 4.73 3.19
N ASN A 119 -18.60 4.98 3.62
CA ASN A 119 -17.67 5.85 2.89
C ASN A 119 -16.99 5.10 1.74
N VAL A 120 -16.90 3.78 1.81
CA VAL A 120 -16.38 2.91 0.74
C VAL A 120 -17.50 1.99 0.31
N GLU A 121 -17.69 1.84 -1.00
CA GLU A 121 -18.64 0.86 -1.52
C GLU A 121 -18.14 -0.57 -1.36
N LEU A 122 -19.06 -1.52 -1.24
CA LEU A 122 -18.71 -2.93 -1.21
C LEU A 122 -18.09 -3.35 -2.53
N TYR A 123 -16.92 -3.98 -2.45
CA TYR A 123 -16.18 -4.50 -3.60
C TYR A 123 -15.97 -6.01 -3.47
N GLN A 124 -15.64 -6.64 -4.60
CA GLN A 124 -15.32 -8.06 -4.64
C GLN A 124 -14.30 -8.32 -5.75
N PHE A 125 -13.46 -9.31 -5.55
CA PHE A 125 -12.50 -9.77 -6.56
C PHE A 125 -12.11 -11.23 -6.30
N ILE A 126 -11.44 -11.83 -7.26
CA ILE A 126 -10.92 -13.20 -7.16
C ILE A 126 -9.40 -13.15 -6.96
N LEU A 127 -8.89 -14.08 -6.14
CA LEU A 127 -7.47 -14.23 -5.89
C LEU A 127 -7.11 -15.72 -5.70
N PRO A 128 -5.84 -16.12 -5.87
CA PRO A 128 -5.45 -17.51 -5.68
C PRO A 128 -5.70 -17.98 -4.25
N SER A 129 -6.15 -19.23 -4.09
CA SER A 129 -6.51 -19.79 -2.78
C SER A 129 -5.33 -19.92 -1.81
N THR A 130 -4.10 -19.95 -2.34
CA THR A 130 -2.85 -20.10 -1.57
C THR A 130 -2.38 -18.82 -0.90
N TRP A 131 -2.94 -17.67 -1.28
CA TRP A 131 -2.54 -16.37 -0.75
C TRP A 131 -2.99 -16.19 0.69
N LYS A 132 -2.41 -15.21 1.38
CA LYS A 132 -2.73 -14.89 2.77
C LYS A 132 -3.31 -13.48 2.85
N GLN A 133 -4.28 -13.29 3.72
CA GLN A 133 -4.74 -11.94 4.08
C GLN A 133 -3.80 -11.34 5.12
N VAL A 134 -3.26 -10.17 4.81
CA VAL A 134 -2.25 -9.50 5.63
C VAL A 134 -2.93 -8.45 6.50
N ARG A 135 -2.47 -8.30 7.74
CA ARG A 135 -2.92 -7.19 8.58
C ARG A 135 -2.39 -5.87 8.02
N VAL A 136 -3.30 -4.95 7.74
CA VAL A 136 -2.94 -3.57 7.39
C VAL A 136 -2.53 -2.84 8.67
N ALA A 137 -1.34 -2.24 8.66
CA ALA A 137 -0.86 -1.44 9.78
C ALA A 137 -1.83 -0.29 10.07
N ASN A 138 -2.06 0.02 11.35
CA ASN A 138 -3.09 0.98 11.74
C ASN A 138 -2.84 2.40 11.20
N ILE A 139 -1.57 2.76 10.93
CA ILE A 139 -1.19 4.04 10.32
C ILE A 139 -1.52 4.11 8.82
N LEU A 140 -1.61 2.97 8.14
CA LEU A 140 -1.94 2.87 6.71
C LEU A 140 -3.43 2.59 6.49
N SER A 141 -4.17 2.21 7.54
CA SER A 141 -5.60 1.96 7.46
C SER A 141 -6.39 3.25 7.70
N GLY A 142 -7.65 3.25 7.27
CA GLY A 142 -8.55 4.38 7.49
C GLY A 142 -8.96 4.58 8.96
N ASN A 143 -8.57 3.69 9.88
CA ASN A 143 -9.11 3.63 11.25
C ASN A 143 -9.02 4.95 12.03
N TYR A 144 -7.92 5.69 11.88
CA TYR A 144 -7.71 6.95 12.60
C TYR A 144 -8.44 8.14 11.98
N CYS A 145 -8.68 8.10 10.68
CA CYS A 145 -9.16 9.26 9.93
C CYS A 145 -10.64 9.19 9.57
N GLN A 146 -11.30 8.03 9.72
CA GLN A 146 -12.73 7.93 9.49
C GLN A 146 -13.52 8.83 10.46
N PRO A 147 -14.56 9.55 9.99
CA PRO A 147 -15.14 9.51 8.64
C PRO A 147 -14.53 10.49 7.62
N LYS A 148 -13.53 11.28 8.01
CA LYS A 148 -12.97 12.38 7.21
C LYS A 148 -11.48 12.17 6.94
N CYS A 149 -11.17 11.16 6.14
CA CYS A 149 -9.80 10.94 5.69
C CYS A 149 -9.38 12.02 4.68
N ALA A 150 -8.17 12.55 4.86
CA ALA A 150 -7.58 13.55 3.98
C ALA A 150 -6.65 12.95 2.92
N GLU A 151 -6.07 11.78 3.23
CA GLU A 151 -5.12 11.04 2.41
C GLU A 151 -5.71 9.68 2.03
N PRO A 152 -5.28 9.07 0.92
CA PRO A 152 -5.63 7.68 0.61
C PRO A 152 -5.19 6.71 1.70
N TRP A 153 -5.95 5.62 1.88
CA TRP A 153 -5.66 4.59 2.88
C TRP A 153 -5.91 3.19 2.33
N VAL A 154 -5.44 2.18 3.04
CA VAL A 154 -5.51 0.78 2.63
C VAL A 154 -6.67 0.10 3.35
N GLU A 155 -7.58 -0.50 2.58
CA GLU A 155 -8.74 -1.23 3.10
C GLU A 155 -8.43 -2.71 3.33
N ALA A 156 -7.76 -3.34 2.37
CA ALA A 156 -7.38 -4.74 2.46
C ALA A 156 -6.07 -4.99 1.72
N LYS A 157 -5.28 -5.95 2.22
CA LYS A 157 -4.04 -6.40 1.59
C LYS A 157 -3.98 -7.93 1.63
N PHE A 158 -3.61 -8.52 0.50
CA PHE A 158 -3.35 -9.96 0.38
C PHE A 158 -1.98 -10.15 -0.25
N GLU A 159 -1.24 -11.16 0.19
CA GLU A 159 0.08 -11.43 -0.37
C GLU A 159 0.45 -12.91 -0.42
N ASP A 160 1.34 -13.20 -1.34
CA ASP A 160 2.14 -14.40 -1.40
C ASP A 160 3.59 -13.97 -1.69
N PRO A 161 4.58 -14.36 -0.88
CA PRO A 161 5.97 -13.92 -1.04
C PRO A 161 6.59 -14.23 -2.42
N ASN A 162 6.07 -15.25 -3.11
CA ASN A 162 6.59 -15.68 -4.41
C ASN A 162 5.78 -15.11 -5.58
N GLN A 163 4.46 -14.93 -5.40
CA GLN A 163 3.54 -14.53 -6.46
C GLN A 163 3.26 -13.02 -6.49
N GLY A 164 3.29 -12.32 -5.35
CA GLY A 164 3.09 -10.87 -5.28
C GLY A 164 2.01 -10.44 -4.28
N THR A 165 1.42 -9.28 -4.54
CA THR A 165 0.48 -8.62 -3.61
C THR A 165 -0.76 -8.10 -4.31
N VAL A 166 -1.89 -8.10 -3.58
CA VAL A 166 -3.12 -7.40 -3.91
C VAL A 166 -3.35 -6.36 -2.85
N GLN A 167 -3.70 -5.15 -3.27
CA GLN A 167 -4.07 -4.10 -2.34
C GLN A 167 -5.30 -3.37 -2.82
N VAL A 168 -6.22 -3.11 -1.89
CA VAL A 168 -7.36 -2.23 -2.10
C VAL A 168 -7.09 -0.92 -1.40
N VAL A 169 -6.96 0.15 -2.19
CA VAL A 169 -6.72 1.50 -1.70
C VAL A 169 -7.99 2.32 -1.90
N ALA A 170 -8.33 3.07 -0.85
CA ALA A 170 -9.47 3.96 -0.78
C ALA A 170 -8.98 5.42 -0.78
N ALA A 171 -9.53 6.27 -1.66
CA ALA A 171 -9.20 7.70 -1.70
C ALA A 171 -10.44 8.62 -1.75
N PRO A 172 -10.46 9.73 -0.99
CA PRO A 172 -11.59 10.66 -0.95
C PRO A 172 -11.63 11.55 -2.21
N LEU A 173 -12.70 11.46 -3.01
CA LEU A 173 -12.80 12.17 -4.30
C LEU A 173 -12.70 13.70 -4.20
N ILE A 174 -13.21 14.27 -3.11
CA ILE A 174 -13.13 15.72 -2.86
C ILE A 174 -11.67 16.20 -2.80
N ARG A 175 -10.73 15.35 -2.40
CA ARG A 175 -9.30 15.69 -2.32
C ARG A 175 -8.60 15.64 -3.68
N LEU A 176 -9.17 14.90 -4.64
CA LEU A 176 -8.64 14.78 -6.00
C LEU A 176 -9.26 15.81 -6.96
N THR A 177 -10.49 16.24 -6.69
CA THR A 177 -11.27 17.11 -7.61
C THR A 177 -11.58 18.49 -7.07
N ASN A 178 -11.45 18.71 -5.75
CA ASN A 178 -11.99 19.88 -5.04
C ASN A 178 -13.51 20.08 -5.21
N LYS A 179 -14.25 19.04 -5.65
CA LYS A 179 -15.70 19.04 -5.77
C LYS A 179 -16.34 17.93 -4.94
N LEU A 180 -17.50 18.24 -4.35
CA LEU A 180 -18.32 17.24 -3.67
C LEU A 180 -19.04 16.40 -4.72
N ASN A 181 -19.13 15.08 -4.47
CA ASN A 181 -19.84 14.13 -5.33
C ASN A 181 -19.37 14.07 -6.80
N ALA A 182 -18.10 14.38 -7.05
CA ALA A 182 -17.51 14.29 -8.38
C ALA A 182 -17.56 12.85 -8.93
N GLN A 183 -17.58 12.73 -10.25
CA GLN A 183 -17.34 11.45 -10.93
C GLN A 183 -15.85 11.23 -11.21
N ILE A 184 -15.45 10.00 -11.55
CA ILE A 184 -14.04 9.69 -11.84
C ILE A 184 -13.52 10.47 -13.06
N GLU A 185 -14.40 10.72 -14.03
CA GLU A 185 -14.13 11.48 -15.25
C GLU A 185 -13.82 12.95 -14.98
N GLU A 186 -14.33 13.51 -13.86
CA GLU A 186 -14.06 14.89 -13.47
C GLU A 186 -12.65 15.09 -12.91
N ILE A 187 -11.99 14.01 -12.46
CA ILE A 187 -10.57 14.04 -12.07
C ILE A 187 -9.73 14.32 -13.32
N GLY A 188 -10.12 13.69 -14.44
CA GLY A 188 -9.52 13.82 -15.75
C GLY A 188 -9.27 12.45 -16.39
N ASN A 189 -8.28 12.43 -17.29
CA ASN A 189 -7.86 11.22 -17.98
C ASN A 189 -7.20 10.22 -17.00
N PRO A 190 -7.15 8.91 -17.34
CA PRO A 190 -6.52 7.89 -16.52
C PRO A 190 -5.12 8.26 -16.03
N GLU A 191 -4.29 8.86 -16.88
CA GLU A 191 -2.91 9.27 -16.59
C GLU A 191 -2.85 10.28 -15.43
N LYS A 192 -3.82 11.19 -15.36
CA LYS A 192 -3.89 12.19 -14.29
C LYS A 192 -4.34 11.56 -12.97
N LEU A 193 -5.22 10.57 -13.04
CA LEU A 193 -5.66 9.85 -11.84
C LEU A 193 -4.50 9.03 -11.26
N ILE A 194 -3.81 8.23 -12.07
CA ILE A 194 -2.69 7.42 -11.58
C ILE A 194 -1.55 8.28 -11.05
N ALA A 195 -1.24 9.42 -11.68
CA ALA A 195 -0.26 10.37 -11.16
C ALA A 195 -0.63 10.93 -9.77
N SER A 196 -1.93 11.09 -9.50
CA SER A 196 -2.43 11.55 -8.19
C SER A 196 -2.39 10.46 -7.11
N LEU A 197 -2.43 9.18 -7.51
CA LEU A 197 -2.42 8.02 -6.62
C LEU A 197 -1.07 7.30 -6.56
N GLY A 198 -0.08 7.74 -7.34
CA GLY A 198 1.17 7.04 -7.64
C GLY A 198 1.78 6.25 -6.48
N PRO A 199 2.14 6.90 -5.35
CA PRO A 199 2.75 6.23 -4.20
C PRO A 199 1.95 5.07 -3.62
N PHE A 200 0.63 5.08 -3.77
CA PHE A 200 -0.24 4.03 -3.26
C PHE A 200 -0.46 2.89 -4.27
N VAL A 201 -0.13 3.09 -5.55
CA VAL A 201 -0.27 2.08 -6.60
C VAL A 201 1.08 1.43 -6.92
N THR A 202 2.13 2.24 -7.11
CA THR A 202 3.47 1.74 -7.46
C THR A 202 4.35 1.51 -6.22
N GLY A 203 3.94 2.01 -5.05
CA GLY A 203 4.77 2.02 -3.84
C GLY A 203 5.91 3.06 -3.88
N ASN A 204 5.98 3.89 -4.92
CA ASN A 204 6.96 4.96 -5.08
C ASN A 204 6.35 6.17 -5.82
N SER A 205 7.11 7.24 -6.06
CA SER A 205 6.65 8.30 -6.95
C SER A 205 6.37 7.74 -8.35
N PHE A 206 5.20 8.05 -8.91
CA PHE A 206 4.85 7.65 -10.28
C PHE A 206 5.71 8.40 -11.32
N ASP A 207 6.28 7.64 -12.25
CA ASP A 207 6.94 8.17 -13.45
C ASP A 207 6.09 7.83 -14.68
N PRO A 208 5.77 8.80 -15.56
CA PRO A 208 5.03 8.53 -16.79
C PRO A 208 5.60 7.41 -17.67
N ASP A 209 6.92 7.19 -17.63
CA ASP A 209 7.58 6.14 -18.40
C ASP A 209 7.25 4.72 -17.86
N GLU A 210 6.72 4.61 -16.63
CA GLU A 210 6.24 3.35 -16.05
C GLU A 210 4.86 2.93 -16.61
N LEU A 211 4.13 3.82 -17.28
CA LEU A 211 2.82 3.52 -17.85
C LEU A 211 2.94 2.88 -19.23
N VAL A 212 2.66 1.58 -19.31
CA VAL A 212 2.66 0.82 -20.56
C VAL A 212 1.34 1.00 -21.30
N GLU A 213 0.22 0.85 -20.59
CA GLU A 213 -1.12 0.92 -21.17
C GLU A 213 -2.14 1.46 -20.17
N SER A 214 -3.07 2.27 -20.66
CA SER A 214 -4.28 2.70 -19.94
C SER A 214 -5.53 2.42 -20.77
N ASN A 215 -6.61 1.99 -20.13
CA ASN A 215 -7.89 1.72 -20.79
C ASN A 215 -9.06 2.25 -19.95
N VAL A 216 -10.12 2.68 -20.62
CA VAL A 216 -11.37 3.14 -19.99
C VAL A 216 -12.48 2.15 -20.32
N GLU A 217 -12.95 1.44 -19.31
CA GLU A 217 -14.06 0.50 -19.42
C GLU A 217 -15.29 1.06 -18.72
N ARG A 218 -16.47 0.89 -19.33
CA ARG A 218 -17.75 1.20 -18.67
C ARG A 218 -18.53 -0.07 -18.45
N HIS A 219 -18.82 -0.35 -17.19
CA HIS A 219 -19.65 -1.48 -16.78
C HIS A 219 -20.90 -0.92 -16.10
N ASN A 220 -22.06 -1.11 -16.74
CA ASN A 220 -23.31 -0.44 -16.35
C ASN A 220 -23.13 1.09 -16.33
N ASP A 221 -23.38 1.73 -15.18
CA ASP A 221 -23.20 3.18 -14.97
C ASP A 221 -21.90 3.50 -14.18
N GLN A 222 -20.94 2.58 -14.18
CA GLN A 222 -19.67 2.77 -13.47
C GLN A 222 -18.49 2.71 -14.44
N THR A 223 -17.69 3.77 -14.42
CA THR A 223 -16.47 3.88 -15.22
C THR A 223 -15.29 3.32 -14.43
N TYR A 224 -14.47 2.54 -15.12
CA TYR A 224 -13.25 1.94 -14.61
C TYR A 224 -12.07 2.37 -15.47
N TYR A 225 -11.00 2.79 -14.83
CA TYR A 225 -9.71 3.02 -15.46
C TYR A 225 -8.80 1.85 -15.12
N SER A 226 -8.33 1.15 -16.15
CA SER A 226 -7.43 0.00 -16.08
C SER A 226 -6.03 0.46 -16.48
N TYR A 227 -4.99 -0.03 -15.80
CA TYR A 227 -3.59 0.33 -16.03
C TYR A 227 -2.71 -0.91 -16.05
N THR A 228 -1.76 -0.93 -16.98
CA THR A 228 -0.62 -1.84 -16.99
C THR A 228 0.65 -1.01 -16.81
N LEU A 229 1.39 -1.28 -15.74
CA LEU A 229 2.54 -0.51 -15.30
C LEU A 229 3.79 -1.39 -15.22
N GLU A 230 4.92 -0.87 -15.65
CA GLU A 230 6.26 -1.45 -15.46
C GLU A 230 7.06 -0.58 -14.49
N THR A 231 7.13 -1.00 -13.24
CA THR A 231 7.69 -0.23 -12.13
C THR A 231 8.95 -0.94 -11.60
N PRO A 232 10.12 -0.77 -12.23
CA PRO A 232 11.34 -1.50 -11.86
C PRO A 232 11.82 -1.20 -10.43
N TYR A 233 11.41 -0.07 -9.87
CA TYR A 233 11.78 0.38 -8.53
C TYR A 233 10.67 0.18 -7.49
N ALA A 234 9.56 -0.46 -7.86
CA ALA A 234 8.49 -0.75 -6.90
C ALA A 234 8.94 -1.75 -5.84
N LEU A 235 8.38 -1.59 -4.63
CA LEU A 235 8.65 -2.49 -3.51
C LEU A 235 8.18 -3.93 -3.78
N THR A 236 7.12 -4.08 -4.60
CA THR A 236 6.43 -5.35 -4.84
C THR A 236 6.26 -5.62 -6.32
N GLY A 237 7.31 -6.20 -6.92
CA GLY A 237 7.29 -6.67 -8.31
C GLY A 237 7.46 -5.56 -9.35
N THR A 238 7.87 -5.95 -10.55
CA THR A 238 8.13 -5.02 -11.67
C THR A 238 6.90 -4.77 -12.53
N HIS A 239 5.91 -5.66 -12.50
CA HIS A 239 4.68 -5.54 -13.28
C HIS A 239 3.51 -5.30 -12.33
N ASN A 240 2.82 -4.18 -12.52
CA ASN A 240 1.66 -3.79 -11.73
C ASN A 240 0.46 -3.63 -12.65
N LEU A 241 -0.65 -4.30 -12.32
CA LEU A 241 -1.95 -4.02 -12.91
C LEU A 241 -2.77 -3.28 -11.88
N ALA A 242 -3.39 -2.17 -12.27
CA ALA A 242 -4.26 -1.41 -11.40
C ALA A 242 -5.61 -1.18 -12.06
N LYS A 243 -6.67 -1.20 -11.26
CA LYS A 243 -8.01 -0.81 -11.71
C LYS A 243 -8.63 0.15 -10.70
N ALA A 244 -9.04 1.33 -11.16
CA ALA A 244 -9.63 2.38 -10.34
C ALA A 244 -11.06 2.72 -10.81
N THR A 245 -11.95 2.98 -9.87
CA THR A 245 -13.32 3.47 -10.12
C THR A 245 -13.73 4.44 -9.03
N ALA A 246 -14.78 5.25 -9.23
CA ALA A 246 -15.32 6.12 -8.20
C ALA A 246 -16.85 6.05 -8.19
N LYS A 247 -17.47 6.09 -7.00
CA LYS A 247 -18.93 6.10 -6.86
C LYS A 247 -19.38 6.62 -5.51
#